data_AF-A0A5Y1Q3B2-F1
#
_entry.id   AF-A0A5Y1Q3B2-F1
#
_cell.length_a   1.000
_cell.length_b   1.000
_cell.length_c   1.000
_cell.angle_alpha   90.00
_cell.angle_beta   90.00
_cell.angle_gamma   90.00
#
_symmetry.space_group_name_H-M   'P 1'
#
loop_
_entity.id
_entity.type
_entity.pdbx_description
1 polymer ?
#
loop_
_entity_poly.entity_id
_entity_poly.type
_entity_poly.pdbx_seq_one_letter_code
_entity_poly.pdbx_strand_id
1 'polypeptide(L)' 'MLKKRHSRQGETAQAGAGSVVPFNRITSYRGLHYRYDEYGRVVEKRGRNGTQHYRWDAEHRLTEVAVTRG' A
#
# COMPACT_ATOMS: atom_id res chain seq x y z
N MET A 1 26.21 -6.61 8.99
CA MET A 1 25.67 -6.01 10.23
C MET A 1 24.30 -5.40 9.90
N LEU A 2 23.28 -5.69 10.72
CA LEU A 2 21.83 -5.59 10.47
C LEU A 2 21.34 -4.29 9.79
N LYS A 3 20.73 -4.39 8.59
CA LYS A 3 19.80 -3.35 8.11
C LYS A 3 18.46 -3.58 8.80
N LYS A 4 18.13 -2.67 9.72
CA LYS A 4 16.94 -2.69 10.58
C LYS A 4 15.69 -2.91 9.72
N ARG A 5 14.97 -3.99 10.00
CA ARG A 5 13.61 -4.21 9.53
C ARG A 5 12.74 -3.17 10.22
N HIS A 6 12.52 -2.02 9.59
CA HIS A 6 11.41 -1.15 9.97
C HIS A 6 10.11 -1.74 9.38
N SER A 7 9.73 -2.91 9.91
CA SER A 7 8.41 -3.47 9.69
C SER A 7 7.43 -2.69 10.55
N ARG A 8 6.90 -1.58 10.01
CA ARG A 8 5.59 -1.06 10.40
C ARG A 8 4.51 -1.74 9.55
N GLN A 9 4.57 -3.06 9.43
CA GLN A 9 3.40 -3.82 9.00
C GLN A 9 2.53 -3.98 10.24
N GLY A 10 1.40 -3.27 10.32
CA GLY A 10 0.44 -3.62 11.38
C GLY A 10 -0.67 -2.65 11.76
N GLU A 11 -0.71 -1.39 11.30
CA GLU A 11 -1.89 -0.55 11.54
C GLU A 11 -2.80 -0.59 10.33
N THR A 12 -3.62 -1.64 10.26
CA THR A 12 -4.63 -1.78 9.24
C THR A 12 -5.80 -0.85 9.53
N ALA A 13 -5.86 0.29 8.84
CA ALA A 13 -7.06 1.10 8.77
C ALA A 13 -8.07 0.47 7.80
N GLN A 14 -9.06 -0.23 8.33
CA GLN A 14 -10.20 -0.70 7.55
C GLN A 14 -11.18 0.47 7.39
N ALA A 15 -11.52 0.86 6.17
CA ALA A 15 -12.53 1.90 5.96
C ALA A 15 -13.94 1.32 6.14
N GLY A 16 -14.47 1.41 7.37
CA GLY A 16 -15.88 1.21 7.70
C GLY A 16 -16.56 2.51 8.11
N ALA A 17 -17.90 2.53 8.13
CA ALA A 17 -18.65 3.69 8.64
C ALA A 17 -18.30 3.91 10.13
N GLY A 18 -17.53 4.96 10.43
CA GLY A 18 -17.07 5.28 11.78
C GLY A 18 -15.65 4.83 12.13
N SER A 19 -14.89 4.24 11.20
CA SER A 19 -13.50 3.85 11.44
C SER A 19 -12.56 5.05 11.36
N VAL A 20 -11.81 5.32 12.44
CA VAL A 20 -10.68 6.26 12.39
C VAL A 20 -9.61 5.66 11.48
N VAL A 21 -9.21 6.39 10.45
CA VAL A 21 -8.19 5.96 9.48
C VAL A 21 -6.83 6.53 9.90
N PRO A 22 -5.93 5.72 10.50
CA PRO A 22 -4.57 6.16 10.80
C PRO A 22 -3.90 6.84 9.62
N PHE A 23 -3.33 8.03 9.87
CA PHE A 23 -2.58 8.81 8.89
C PHE A 23 -3.35 9.11 7.59
N ASN A 24 -4.68 9.02 7.60
CA ASN A 24 -5.53 9.11 6.42
C ASN A 24 -5.15 8.09 5.32
N ARG A 25 -4.62 6.91 5.71
CA ARG A 25 -4.21 5.82 4.80
C ARG A 25 -5.15 4.63 4.91
N ILE A 26 -5.95 4.38 3.89
CA ILE A 26 -6.85 3.21 3.83
C ILE A 26 -6.04 1.96 3.45
N THR A 27 -6.00 0.95 4.30
CA THR A 27 -5.29 -0.31 3.98
C THR A 27 -6.21 -1.37 3.36
N SER A 28 -7.53 -1.23 3.54
CA SER A 28 -8.53 -2.16 3.03
C SER A 28 -9.85 -1.45 2.76
N TYR A 29 -10.39 -1.60 1.56
CA TYR A 29 -11.70 -1.08 1.16
C TYR A 29 -12.32 -1.90 0.04
N ARG A 30 -13.56 -2.36 0.23
CA ARG A 30 -14.34 -3.11 -0.78
C ARG A 30 -13.56 -4.25 -1.46
N GLY A 31 -12.80 -5.03 -0.68
CA GLY A 31 -12.01 -6.16 -1.20
C GLY A 31 -10.71 -5.78 -1.92
N LEU A 32 -10.31 -4.50 -1.88
CA LEU A 32 -9.00 -4.05 -2.30
C LEU A 32 -8.12 -3.83 -1.07
N HIS A 33 -6.89 -4.32 -1.14
CA HIS A 33 -5.86 -4.12 -0.12
C HIS A 33 -4.75 -3.22 -0.68
N TYR A 34 -4.29 -2.29 0.15
CA TYR A 34 -3.28 -1.30 -0.23
C TYR A 34 -2.10 -1.33 0.72
N ARG A 35 -0.90 -1.19 0.18
CA ARG A 35 0.33 -0.95 0.95
C ARG A 35 0.97 0.34 0.49
N TYR A 36 1.58 1.03 1.45
CA TYR A 36 2.19 2.33 1.24
C TYR A 36 3.66 2.31 1.64
N ASP A 37 4.47 3.15 1.00
CA ASP A 37 5.81 3.47 1.47
C ASP A 37 5.79 4.55 2.57
N GLU A 38 6.98 4.95 3.04
CA GLU A 38 7.14 5.98 4.08
C GLU A 38 6.56 7.34 3.66
N TYR A 39 6.67 7.68 2.37
CA TYR A 39 6.12 8.90 1.76
C TYR A 39 4.60 8.85 1.55
N GLY A 40 3.95 7.71 1.82
CA GLY A 40 2.51 7.55 1.67
C GLY A 40 2.06 7.27 0.24
N ARG A 41 2.98 6.89 -0.64
CA ARG A 41 2.65 6.45 -2.01
C ARG A 41 2.26 4.99 -1.99
N VAL A 42 1.31 4.59 -2.82
CA VAL A 42 0.91 3.18 -2.96
C VAL A 42 2.05 2.41 -3.63
N VAL A 43 2.46 1.29 -3.04
CA VAL A 43 3.46 0.36 -3.61
C VAL A 43 2.85 -0.98 -4.01
N GLU A 44 1.68 -1.31 -3.46
CA GLU A 44 0.94 -2.51 -3.80
C GLU A 44 -0.57 -2.24 -3.74
N LYS A 45 -1.29 -2.72 -4.75
CA LYS A 45 -2.75 -2.81 -4.76
C LYS A 45 -3.16 -4.22 -5.13
N ARG A 46 -3.77 -4.94 -4.19
CA ARG A 46 -4.24 -6.30 -4.38
C ARG A 46 -5.76 -6.35 -4.39
N GLY A 47 -6.34 -7.06 -5.35
CA GLY A 47 -7.77 -7.30 -5.42
C GLY A 47 -8.08 -8.64 -6.08
N ARG A 48 -9.37 -8.87 -6.34
CA ARG A 48 -9.85 -10.10 -6.99
C ARG A 48 -9.23 -10.36 -8.36
N ASN A 49 -8.87 -9.31 -9.09
CA ASN A 49 -8.35 -9.39 -10.46
C ASN A 49 -6.82 -9.48 -10.53
N GLY A 50 -6.16 -9.69 -9.39
CA GLY A 50 -4.70 -9.76 -9.29
C GLY A 50 -4.09 -8.64 -8.46
N THR A 51 -2.76 -8.53 -8.56
CA THR A 51 -1.92 -7.62 -7.78
C THR A 51 -1.17 -6.67 -8.71
N GLN A 52 -1.18 -5.39 -8.37
CA GLN A 52 -0.38 -4.36 -9.02
C GLN A 52 0.72 -3.90 -8.06
N HIS A 53 1.95 -3.85 -8.54
CA HIS A 53 3.10 -3.29 -7.84
C HIS A 53 3.55 -2.00 -8.52
N TYR A 54 3.75 -0.95 -7.73
CA TYR A 54 4.10 0.38 -8.23
C TYR A 54 5.51 0.75 -7.78
N ARG A 55 6.33 1.27 -8.70
CA ARG A 55 7.66 1.82 -8.38
C ARG A 55 7.69 3.30 -8.69
N TRP A 56 8.39 4.04 -7.85
CA TRP A 56 8.49 5.49 -7.90
C TRP A 56 9.95 5.90 -7.90
N ASP A 57 10.29 6.98 -8.61
CA ASP A 57 11.59 7.63 -8.49
C ASP A 57 11.67 8.54 -7.24
N ALA A 58 12.82 9.19 -7.07
CA ALA A 58 13.09 10.08 -5.95
C ALA A 58 12.21 11.34 -5.99
N GLU A 59 11.78 11.75 -7.19
CA GLU A 59 10.92 12.89 -7.47
C GLU A 59 9.42 12.57 -7.37
N HIS A 60 9.08 11.40 -6.82
CA HIS A 60 7.70 10.94 -6.64
C HIS A 60 6.91 10.75 -7.93
N ARG A 61 7.58 10.44 -9.03
CA ARG A 61 6.95 10.07 -10.29
C ARG A 61 6.85 8.56 -10.40
N LEU A 62 5.72 8.08 -10.91
CA LEU A 62 5.50 6.66 -11.17
C LEU A 62 6.39 6.24 -12.35
N THR A 63 7.27 5.27 -12.13
CA THR A 63 8.18 4.79 -13.16
C THR A 63 7.81 3.40 -13.68
N GLU A 64 7.08 2.60 -12.90
CA GLU A 64 6.73 1.23 -13.28
C GLU A 64 5.41 0.79 -12.64
N VAL A 65 4.65 0.01 -13.40
CA VAL A 65 3.53 -0.80 -12.90
C VAL A 65 3.72 -2.24 -13.36
N ALA A 66 3.97 -3.15 -12.40
CA ALA A 66 4.01 -4.58 -12.66
C ALA A 66 2.68 -5.21 -12.24
N VAL A 67 2.05 -5.96 -13.14
CA VAL A 67 0.73 -6.57 -12.90
C VAL A 67 0.85 -8.08 -12.90
N THR A 68 0.51 -8.70 -11.76
CA THR A 68 0.30 -10.14 -11.67
C THR A 68 -1.19 -10.41 -11.73
N ARG A 69 -1.68 -10.99 -12.82
CA ARG A 69 -3.06 -11.46 -12.92
C ARG A 69 -3.18 -12.81 -12.21
N GLY A 70 -4.30 -13.00 -11.52
CA GLY A 70 -4.69 -14.30 -10.97
C GLY A 70 -5.36 -15.17 -12.02
#